data_AF-A0A5C6Q5D4-F1
#
_entry.id   AF-A0A5C6Q5D4-F1
#
_cell.length_a   1.000
_cell.length_b   1.000
_cell.length_c   1.000
_cell.angle_alpha   90.00
_cell.angle_beta   90.00
_cell.angle_gamma   90.00
#
_symmetry.space_group_name_H-M   'P 1'
#
loop_
_entity.id
_entity.type
_entity.pdbx_description
1 polymer ?
#
loop_
_entity_poly.entity_id
_entity_poly.type
_entity_poly.pdbx_seq_one_letter_code
_entity_poly.pdbx_strand_id
1 'polypeptide(L)' 'MPTENLSKKSNSSDRNSGFKATAKSVGAAFFGVQSNKNRDRDFSEGKLSHFIIAGVIGVAIFIGVLFAAVSLVLP' A
#
# COMPACT_ATOMS: atom_id res chain seq x y z
N MET A 1 47.26 -3.95 -10.14
CA MET A 1 46.07 -3.78 -11.00
C MET A 1 44.85 -3.63 -10.10
N PRO A 2 44.18 -2.46 -10.03
CA PRO A 2 43.02 -2.30 -9.16
C PRO A 2 41.71 -2.70 -9.85
N THR A 3 41.01 -3.68 -9.30
CA THR A 3 39.70 -4.23 -9.72
C THR A 3 38.50 -3.50 -9.08
N GLU A 4 38.65 -2.25 -8.67
CA GLU A 4 37.66 -1.51 -7.86
C GLU A 4 36.58 -0.76 -8.66
N ASN A 5 36.18 -1.24 -9.85
CA ASN A 5 35.15 -0.54 -10.63
C ASN A 5 34.10 -1.41 -11.33
N LEU A 6 33.95 -2.69 -10.96
CA LEU A 6 32.83 -3.51 -11.44
C LEU A 6 31.69 -3.70 -10.43
N SER A 7 31.80 -3.13 -9.22
CA SER A 7 30.71 -3.13 -8.22
C SER A 7 30.19 -1.72 -7.92
N LYS A 8 30.20 -0.84 -8.94
CA LYS A 8 29.57 0.48 -8.82
C LYS A 8 28.32 0.52 -9.68
N LYS A 9 27.18 0.41 -8.99
CA LYS A 9 25.92 1.07 -9.35
C LYS A 9 25.11 0.39 -10.46
N SER A 10 24.58 -0.80 -10.16
CA SER A 10 23.25 -1.17 -10.67
C SER A 10 22.22 -0.29 -9.97
N ASN A 11 21.98 0.89 -10.54
CA ASN A 11 20.81 1.66 -10.19
C ASN A 11 20.22 2.31 -11.44
N SER A 12 18.95 1.93 -11.66
CA SER A 12 17.87 2.67 -12.29
C SER A 12 17.46 2.32 -13.73
N SER A 13 16.19 1.90 -13.81
CA SER A 13 15.20 2.11 -14.88
C SER A 13 15.12 1.09 -16.02
N ASP A 14 14.46 -0.03 -15.72
CA ASP A 14 13.81 -0.86 -16.74
C ASP A 14 12.47 -0.20 -17.15
N ARG A 15 12.51 0.53 -18.27
CA ARG A 15 11.56 1.59 -18.65
C ARG A 15 10.27 1.12 -19.33
N ASN A 16 9.99 -0.18 -19.41
CA ASN A 16 8.78 -0.71 -20.08
C ASN A 16 7.79 -1.48 -19.19
N SER A 17 7.94 -1.40 -17.85
CA SER A 17 6.91 -1.90 -16.92
C SER A 17 6.30 -0.82 -16.01
N GLY A 18 6.69 0.44 -16.20
CA GLY A 18 6.36 1.57 -15.32
C GLY A 18 4.86 1.75 -15.07
N PHE A 19 4.00 1.59 -16.07
CA PHE A 19 2.56 1.68 -15.85
C PHE A 19 2.00 0.52 -15.00
N LYS A 20 2.56 -0.69 -15.18
CA LYS A 20 2.18 -1.89 -14.43
C LYS A 20 2.70 -1.84 -12.98
N ALA A 21 3.88 -1.28 -12.75
CA ALA A 21 4.40 -0.99 -11.41
C ALA A 21 3.61 0.13 -10.72
N THR A 22 3.21 1.14 -11.47
CA THR A 22 2.35 2.23 -11.00
C THR A 22 0.96 1.71 -10.63
N ALA A 23 0.32 0.88 -11.45
CA ALA A 23 -0.98 0.28 -11.12
C ALA A 23 -0.89 -0.70 -9.94
N LYS A 24 0.21 -1.46 -9.83
CA LYS A 24 0.46 -2.36 -8.68
C LYS A 24 0.71 -1.57 -7.40
N SER A 25 1.38 -0.43 -7.50
CA SER A 25 1.52 0.55 -6.42
C SER A 25 0.15 1.12 -6.01
N VAL A 26 -0.71 1.41 -6.99
CA VAL A 26 -2.08 1.90 -6.74
C VAL A 26 -2.95 0.83 -6.06
N GLY A 27 -2.90 -0.43 -6.51
CA GLY A 27 -3.66 -1.52 -5.90
C GLY A 27 -3.18 -1.93 -4.50
N ALA A 28 -1.87 -1.93 -4.25
CA ALA A 28 -1.31 -2.11 -2.92
C ALA A 28 -1.70 -0.95 -1.98
N ALA A 29 -1.83 0.25 -2.53
CA ALA A 29 -2.32 1.43 -1.85
C ALA A 29 -3.82 1.40 -1.54
N PHE A 30 -4.61 0.55 -2.21
CA PHE A 30 -6.03 0.36 -1.88
C PHE A 30 -6.26 -0.66 -0.74
N PHE A 31 -5.37 -1.64 -0.58
CA PHE A 31 -5.64 -2.84 0.23
C PHE A 31 -4.69 -3.06 1.42
N GLY A 32 -3.82 -2.12 1.76
CA GLY A 32 -2.95 -2.29 2.93
C GLY A 32 -1.77 -3.25 2.70
N VAL A 33 -1.33 -3.41 1.44
CA VAL A 33 -0.03 -4.01 1.15
C VAL A 33 1.04 -3.00 1.52
N GLN A 34 1.41 -3.06 2.79
CA GLN A 34 2.43 -2.23 3.38
C GLN A 34 3.81 -2.84 3.13
N SER A 35 4.78 -2.03 2.75
CA SER A 35 6.18 -2.47 2.56
C SER A 35 6.70 -3.18 3.81
N ASN A 36 7.52 -4.22 3.66
CA ASN A 36 8.07 -4.98 4.81
C ASN A 36 8.76 -4.07 5.83
N LYS A 37 9.45 -3.02 5.37
CA LYS A 37 10.09 -2.04 6.27
C LYS A 37 9.07 -1.34 7.18
N ASN A 38 7.91 -1.01 6.63
CA ASN A 38 6.83 -0.39 7.38
C ASN A 38 6.16 -1.41 8.31
N ARG A 39 5.97 -2.65 7.85
CA ARG A 39 5.46 -3.73 8.69
C ARG A 39 6.39 -3.97 9.88
N ASP A 40 7.70 -4.08 9.67
CA ASP A 40 8.64 -4.38 10.75
C ASP A 40 8.68 -3.26 11.80
N ARG A 41 8.62 -2.00 11.37
CA ARG A 41 8.52 -0.86 12.30
C ARG A 41 7.20 -0.88 13.07
N ASP A 42 6.09 -1.05 12.36
CA ASP A 42 4.78 -0.89 12.96
C ASP A 42 4.38 -2.12 13.80
N PHE A 43 5.09 -3.25 13.64
CA PHE A 43 4.97 -4.45 14.47
C PHE A 43 6.05 -4.54 15.56
N SER A 44 7.16 -3.79 15.45
CA SER A 44 8.21 -3.74 16.49
C SER A 44 7.97 -2.66 17.53
N GLU A 45 7.38 -1.51 17.17
CA GLU A 45 7.14 -0.39 18.09
C GLU A 45 5.66 -0.24 18.52
N GLY A 46 4.71 -0.84 17.80
CA GLY A 46 3.28 -0.57 17.98
C GLY A 46 2.40 -1.81 17.83
N LYS A 47 1.29 -1.86 18.57
CA LYS A 47 0.41 -3.03 18.63
C LYS A 47 -0.46 -3.11 17.37
N LEU A 48 -0.45 -4.28 16.72
CA LEU A 48 -1.33 -4.72 15.62
C LEU A 48 -2.78 -4.24 15.72
N SER A 49 -3.29 -4.08 16.94
CA SER A 49 -4.61 -3.51 17.25
C SER A 49 -4.93 -2.21 16.52
N HIS A 50 -3.96 -1.31 16.30
CA HIS A 50 -4.21 -0.05 15.60
C HIS A 50 -4.58 -0.25 14.12
N PHE A 51 -3.96 -1.23 13.44
CA PHE A 51 -4.30 -1.58 12.06
C PHE A 51 -5.69 -2.19 11.96
N ILE A 52 -6.07 -3.00 12.95
CA ILE A 52 -7.40 -3.63 12.98
C ILE A 52 -8.48 -2.56 13.22
N ILE A 53 -8.28 -1.64 14.16
CA ILE A 53 -9.23 -0.56 14.42
C ILE A 53 -9.39 0.32 13.18
N ALA A 54 -8.28 0.70 12.54
CA ALA A 54 -8.32 1.48 11.30
C ALA A 54 -9.08 0.76 10.18
N GLY A 55 -8.86 -0.56 10.02
CA GLY A 55 -9.58 -1.38 9.05
C GLY A 55 -11.09 -1.44 9.34
N VAL A 56 -11.48 -1.64 10.60
CA VAL A 56 -12.89 -1.70 11.01
C VAL A 56 -13.60 -0.37 10.75
N ILE A 57 -12.97 0.75 11.10
CA ILE A 57 -13.51 2.09 10.84
C ILE A 57 -13.68 2.32 9.33
N GLY A 58 -12.68 1.93 8.52
CA GLY A 58 -12.76 2.05 7.06
C GLY A 58 -13.94 1.27 6.46
N VAL A 59 -14.17 0.05 6.95
CA VAL A 59 -15.31 -0.77 6.52
C VAL A 59 -16.65 -0.16 6.94
N ALA A 60 -16.75 0.34 8.17
CA ALA A 60 -17.98 0.98 8.64
C ALA A 60 -18.36 2.19 7.79
N ILE A 61 -17.36 3.03 7.45
CA ILE A 61 -17.54 4.18 6.57
C ILE A 61 -17.99 3.73 5.17
N PHE A 62 -17.36 2.71 4.60
CA PHE A 62 -17.72 2.18 3.29
C PHE A 62 -19.18 1.71 3.24
N ILE A 63 -19.62 0.98 4.28
CA ILE A 63 -21.00 0.54 4.40
C ILE A 63 -21.96 1.73 4.51
N GLY A 64 -21.62 2.75 5.31
CA GLY A 64 -22.44 3.96 5.43
C GLY A 64 -22.62 4.69 4.10
N VAL A 65 -21.55 4.77 3.29
CA VAL A 65 -21.61 5.35 1.94
C VAL A 65 -22.54 4.55 1.03
N LEU A 66 -22.42 3.22 1.03
CA LEU A 66 -23.31 2.37 0.24
C LEU A 66 -24.76 2.51 0.68
N PHE A 67 -25.00 2.53 1.99
CA PHE A 67 -26.33 2.70 2.54
C PHE A 67 -26.94 4.03 2.11
N ALA A 68 -26.22 5.15 2.28
CA ALA A 68 -26.69 6.46 1.85
C ALA A 68 -26.93 6.53 0.33
N ALA A 69 -26.06 5.92 -0.47
CA ALA A 69 -26.23 5.87 -1.92
C ALA A 69 -27.50 5.08 -2.32
N VAL A 70 -27.76 3.95 -1.67
CA VAL A 70 -28.96 3.14 -1.90
C VAL A 70 -30.21 3.87 -1.43
N SER A 71 -30.17 4.50 -0.25
CA SER A 71 -31.29 5.31 0.26
C SER A 71 -31.56 6.56 -0.58
N LEU A 72 -30.58 7.08 -1.30
CA LEU A 72 -30.77 8.19 -2.24
C LEU A 72 -31.39 7.72 -3.56
N VAL A 73 -31.10 6.49 -3.97
CA VAL A 73 -31.60 5.89 -5.22
C VAL A 73 -32.98 5.26 -5.06
N LEU A 74 -33.29 4.72 -3.88
CA LEU A 74 -34.62 4.24 -3.53
C LEU A 74 -35.40 5.38 -2.86
N PRO A 75 -36.30 6.08 -3.58
CA PRO A 75 -37.11 7.15 -3.00
C PRO A 75 -38.05 6.64 -1.89
#